data_AF-A0A507BBZ5-F1
#
_entry.id   AF-A0A507BBZ5-F1
#
_cell.length_a   1.000
_cell.length_b   1.000
_cell.length_c   1.000
_cell.angle_alpha   90.00
_cell.angle_beta   90.00
_cell.angle_gamma   90.00
#
_symmetry.space_group_name_H-M   'P 1'
#
loop_
_entity.id
_entity.type
_entity.pdbx_description
1 polymer ?
#
loop_
_entity_poly.entity_id
_entity_poly.type
_entity_poly.pdbx_seq_one_letter_code
_entity_poly.pdbx_strand_id
1 'polypeptide(L)'
;MESVPKNQQINMRSSLLSPLGQYRREHIPVSKGKRERVARKKAQQARQSGEAAPPPPELTDFVDVGLANITRNLQASARVGHSQSHTRCEKKRDRDEKLDVNYTAIFAARSGQPNALHSHLPQMIAVATESGGVKDPIRLVGFSKSCEDRLSECLGIPRASIIAIRSGAPRSQALIDFVRSHVPAVEVAWLKEAEEAHHLATKINALEVPIGAKRQKREAT
;
A
#
# COMPACT_ATOMS: atom_id res chain seq x y z
N MET A 1 -16.41 -0.54 -21.99
CA MET A 1 -15.46 -0.13 -20.92
C MET A 1 -14.16 0.23 -21.60
N GLU A 2 -14.05 1.48 -22.06
CA GLU A 2 -12.88 1.98 -22.79
C GLU A 2 -11.63 1.88 -21.93
N SER A 3 -10.66 1.11 -22.43
CA SER A 3 -9.34 1.07 -21.85
C SER A 3 -8.65 2.40 -22.12
N VAL A 4 -8.57 3.26 -21.10
CA VAL A 4 -7.54 4.30 -21.05
C VAL A 4 -6.22 3.67 -21.47
N PRO A 5 -5.43 4.30 -22.36
CA PRO A 5 -4.13 3.76 -22.75
C PRO A 5 -3.28 3.62 -21.49
N LYS A 6 -3.06 2.37 -21.07
CA LYS A 6 -2.27 1.99 -19.88
C LYS A 6 -0.94 2.76 -19.80
N ASN A 7 -0.41 3.15 -20.96
CA ASN A 7 0.83 3.91 -21.15
C ASN A 7 0.79 5.33 -20.54
N GLN A 8 -0.33 6.06 -20.59
CA GLN A 8 -0.39 7.44 -20.11
C GLN A 8 -0.37 7.51 -18.58
N GLN A 9 -1.04 6.57 -17.91
CA GLN A 9 -1.02 6.46 -16.45
C GLN A 9 0.37 6.10 -15.91
N ILE A 10 1.13 5.27 -16.64
CA ILE A 10 2.48 4.83 -16.24
C ILE A 10 3.46 5.99 -16.34
N ASN A 11 3.48 6.70 -17.48
CA ASN A 11 4.42 7.79 -17.70
C ASN A 11 4.27 8.90 -16.65
N MET A 12 3.03 9.27 -16.31
CA MET A 12 2.76 10.31 -15.33
C MET A 12 3.18 9.91 -13.89
N ARG A 13 3.10 8.61 -13.55
CA ARG A 13 3.59 8.09 -12.26
C ARG A 13 5.12 8.03 -12.23
N SER A 14 5.74 7.54 -13.29
CA SER A 14 7.20 7.47 -13.41
C SER A 14 7.85 8.86 -13.36
N SER A 15 7.25 9.88 -13.97
CA SER A 15 7.73 11.26 -13.88
C SER A 15 7.60 11.85 -12.47
N LEU A 16 6.51 11.53 -11.75
CA LEU A 16 6.30 11.96 -10.37
C LEU A 16 7.33 11.33 -9.41
N LEU A 17 7.63 10.05 -9.61
CA LEU A 17 8.45 9.26 -8.67
C LEU A 17 9.94 9.22 -9.02
N SER A 18 10.34 9.64 -10.23
CA SER A 18 11.75 9.69 -10.65
C SER A 18 12.66 10.50 -9.72
N PRO A 19 12.27 11.70 -9.23
CA PRO A 19 13.09 12.47 -8.29
C PRO A 19 13.35 11.72 -6.98
N LEU A 20 12.37 10.91 -6.53
CA LEU A 20 12.51 10.10 -5.32
C LEU A 20 13.56 9.01 -5.50
N GLY A 21 13.55 8.30 -6.63
CA GLY A 21 14.56 7.26 -6.87
C GLY A 21 15.95 7.79 -7.13
N GLN A 22 16.09 8.96 -7.79
CA GLN A 22 17.38 9.64 -7.92
C GLN A 22 17.97 9.97 -6.55
N TYR A 23 17.17 10.61 -5.68
CA TYR A 23 17.60 10.92 -4.31
C TYR A 23 18.03 9.66 -3.55
N ARG A 24 17.25 8.57 -3.63
CA ARG A 24 17.60 7.30 -2.97
C ARG A 24 18.89 6.69 -3.49
N ARG A 25 19.13 6.72 -4.81
CA ARG A 25 20.35 6.16 -5.41
C ARG A 25 21.61 6.94 -5.02
N GLU A 26 21.50 8.25 -4.96
CA GLU A 26 22.64 9.14 -4.69
C GLU A 26 22.94 9.27 -3.19
N HIS A 27 21.90 9.27 -2.34
CA HIS A 27 22.03 9.67 -0.93
C HIS A 27 21.74 8.55 0.08
N ILE A 28 21.05 7.47 -0.32
CA ILE A 28 20.80 6.35 0.60
C ILE A 28 21.86 5.27 0.37
N PRO A 29 22.80 5.07 1.31
CA PRO A 29 23.78 4.02 1.17
C PRO A 29 23.08 2.66 1.25
N VAL A 30 23.12 1.91 0.15
CA VAL A 30 22.64 0.52 0.12
C VAL A 30 23.34 -0.26 1.24
N SER A 31 22.58 -1.04 2.01
CA SER A 31 23.12 -1.84 3.10
C SER A 31 24.03 -2.93 2.54
N LYS A 32 25.31 -2.59 2.39
CA LYS A 32 26.39 -3.53 2.15
C LYS A 32 26.41 -4.53 3.31
N GLY A 33 26.40 -5.82 3.00
CA GLY A 33 26.14 -6.91 3.94
C GLY A 33 27.03 -6.88 5.19
N LYS A 34 26.67 -7.69 6.20
CA LYS A 34 27.30 -7.70 7.55
C LYS A 34 28.84 -7.76 7.53
N ARG A 35 29.44 -8.38 6.51
CA ARG A 35 30.91 -8.47 6.33
C ARG A 35 31.56 -7.16 5.89
N GLU A 36 30.93 -6.38 5.01
CA GLU A 36 31.44 -5.07 4.59
C GLU A 36 31.21 -3.98 5.66
N ARG A 37 30.21 -4.15 6.54
CA ARG A 37 29.95 -3.23 7.66
C ARG A 37 31.11 -3.17 8.66
N VAL A 38 31.77 -4.30 8.90
CA VAL A 38 32.93 -4.38 9.81
C VAL A 38 34.17 -3.76 9.16
N ALA A 39 34.38 -3.97 7.85
CA ALA A 39 35.47 -3.34 7.10
C ALA A 39 35.31 -1.81 7.00
N ARG A 40 34.09 -1.30 6.77
CA ARG A 40 33.81 0.14 6.75
C ARG A 40 33.93 0.81 8.12
N LYS A 41 33.61 0.11 9.22
CA LYS A 41 33.86 0.64 10.58
C LYS A 41 35.34 0.95 10.83
N LYS A 42 36.28 0.21 10.22
CA LYS A 42 37.72 0.54 10.26
C LYS A 42 38.12 1.67 9.31
N ALA A 43 37.41 1.86 8.18
CA ALA A 43 37.70 2.92 7.21
C ALA A 43 37.04 4.28 7.53
N GLN A 44 35.93 4.29 8.28
CA GLN A 44 35.19 5.51 8.66
C GLN A 44 35.85 6.31 9.79
N GLN A 45 36.85 5.77 10.49
CA GLN A 45 37.67 6.53 11.42
C GLN A 45 38.68 7.48 10.73
N ALA A 46 38.81 7.43 9.41
CA ALA A 46 39.79 8.23 8.66
C ALA A 46 39.19 9.27 7.70
N ARG A 47 37.84 9.43 7.63
CA ARG A 47 37.19 10.39 6.73
C ARG A 47 36.01 11.09 7.42
N GLN A 48 36.33 12.06 8.26
CA GLN A 48 35.40 13.11 8.67
C GLN A 48 35.78 14.35 7.88
N SER A 49 35.05 14.67 6.80
CA SER A 49 34.95 15.98 6.15
C SER A 49 34.06 15.88 4.90
N GLY A 50 33.04 16.74 4.81
CA GLY A 50 32.49 17.23 3.52
C GLY A 50 31.08 16.75 3.14
N GLU A 51 30.23 17.74 2.80
CA GLU A 51 28.89 17.67 2.20
C GLU A 51 27.69 17.29 3.08
N ALA A 52 26.92 18.30 3.50
CA ALA A 52 25.57 18.12 4.03
C ALA A 52 24.67 17.57 2.91
N ALA A 53 24.07 16.41 3.14
CA ALA A 53 23.18 15.79 2.16
C ALA A 53 22.06 16.77 1.76
N PRO A 54 21.74 16.91 0.47
CA PRO A 54 20.64 17.77 0.02
C PRO A 54 19.33 17.38 0.70
N PRO A 55 18.42 18.37 0.90
CA PRO A 55 17.14 18.12 1.54
C PRO A 55 16.38 17.02 0.80
N PRO A 56 15.72 16.10 1.52
CA PRO A 56 14.89 15.09 0.89
C PRO A 56 13.82 15.78 0.04
N PRO A 57 13.51 15.25 -1.16
CA PRO A 57 12.51 15.85 -2.00
C PRO A 57 11.17 15.83 -1.26
N GLU A 58 10.45 16.95 -1.29
CA GLU A 58 9.18 17.18 -0.58
C GLU A 58 8.16 16.03 -0.74
N LEU A 59 8.23 15.31 -1.85
CA LEU A 59 7.41 14.15 -2.17
C LEU A 59 7.62 12.94 -1.24
N THR A 60 8.74 12.83 -0.52
CA THR A 60 8.99 11.69 0.40
C THR A 60 7.95 11.63 1.50
N ASP A 61 7.48 12.79 1.94
CA ASP A 61 6.59 12.91 3.09
C ASP A 61 5.13 12.69 2.73
N PHE A 62 4.82 12.55 1.44
CA PHE A 62 3.44 12.29 0.97
C PHE A 62 3.28 10.96 0.25
N VAL A 63 4.36 10.21 0.02
CA VAL A 63 4.32 8.92 -0.69
C VAL A 63 4.79 7.81 0.24
N ASP A 64 3.87 6.91 0.56
CA ASP A 64 4.18 5.70 1.33
C ASP A 64 4.34 4.50 0.38
N VAL A 65 5.42 3.74 0.56
CA VAL A 65 5.69 2.54 -0.25
C VAL A 65 5.72 1.32 0.66
N GLY A 66 5.08 0.26 0.21
CA GLY A 66 5.11 -1.05 0.84
C GLY A 66 3.82 -1.38 1.60
N LEU A 67 3.43 -2.65 1.50
CA LEU A 67 2.20 -3.18 2.07
C LEU A 67 2.07 -2.88 3.56
N ALA A 68 3.09 -3.24 4.36
CA ALA A 68 3.00 -3.18 5.82
C ALA A 68 2.81 -1.76 6.35
N ASN A 69 3.41 -0.76 5.69
CA ASN A 69 3.24 0.64 6.08
C ASN A 69 1.82 1.12 5.76
N ILE A 70 1.35 0.81 4.55
CA ILE A 70 0.02 1.22 4.07
C ILE A 70 -1.08 0.55 4.88
N THR A 71 -0.99 -0.76 5.14
CA THR A 71 -2.00 -1.47 5.94
C THR A 71 -2.03 -1.00 7.39
N ARG A 72 -0.87 -0.73 8.00
CA ARG A 72 -0.79 -0.20 9.36
C ARG A 72 -1.41 1.20 9.44
N ASN A 73 -1.19 2.04 8.44
CA ASN A 73 -1.76 3.39 8.40
C ASN A 73 -3.27 3.34 8.14
N LEU A 74 -3.75 2.52 7.20
CA LEU A 74 -5.19 2.29 7.01
C LEU A 74 -5.88 1.78 8.28
N GLN A 75 -5.24 0.86 9.00
CA GLN A 75 -5.74 0.36 10.28
C GLN A 75 -5.75 1.44 11.36
N ALA A 76 -4.77 2.34 11.38
CA ALA A 76 -4.74 3.47 12.31
C ALA A 76 -5.90 4.43 12.03
N SER A 77 -6.13 4.81 10.76
CA SER A 77 -7.23 5.66 10.34
C SER A 77 -8.60 5.05 10.68
N ALA A 78 -8.77 3.74 10.48
CA ALA A 78 -9.99 3.02 10.84
C ALA A 78 -10.31 3.07 12.35
N ARG A 79 -9.29 3.01 13.21
CA ARG A 79 -9.45 3.06 14.67
C ARG A 79 -9.88 4.42 15.19
N VAL A 80 -9.39 5.50 14.56
CA VAL A 80 -9.70 6.87 14.96
C VAL A 80 -11.20 7.16 14.78
N GLY A 81 -11.79 6.72 13.67
CA GLY A 81 -13.24 6.88 13.45
C GLY A 81 -14.11 6.07 14.42
N HIS A 82 -13.68 4.87 14.81
CA HIS A 82 -14.43 4.01 15.74
C HIS A 82 -14.30 4.43 17.22
N SER A 83 -13.23 5.12 17.61
CA SER A 83 -13.07 5.60 19.00
C SER A 83 -13.99 6.77 19.34
N GLN A 84 -14.65 7.38 18.35
CA GLN A 84 -15.61 8.46 18.59
C GLN A 84 -17.00 7.96 19.01
N SER A 85 -17.34 6.67 18.80
CA SER A 85 -18.67 6.13 19.10
C SER A 85 -18.77 5.32 20.40
N HIS A 86 -17.66 4.90 21.03
CA HIS A 86 -17.71 4.23 22.32
C HIS A 86 -16.62 4.71 23.30
N THR A 87 -17.09 5.29 24.40
CA THR A 87 -16.42 5.58 25.69
C THR A 87 -15.50 6.81 25.80
N ARG A 88 -16.07 7.83 26.46
CA ARG A 88 -15.41 8.79 27.36
C ARG A 88 -14.42 8.07 28.27
N CYS A 89 -13.11 8.28 28.08
CA CYS A 89 -12.10 8.27 29.13
C CYS A 89 -10.80 8.87 28.61
N GLU A 90 -10.44 10.01 29.20
CA GLU A 90 -9.18 10.70 28.99
C GLU A 90 -7.98 9.81 29.36
N LYS A 91 -6.96 9.79 28.51
CA LYS A 91 -5.56 9.82 28.95
C LYS A 91 -4.65 10.25 27.80
N LYS A 92 -4.00 11.39 28.04
CA LYS A 92 -2.90 12.02 27.29
C LYS A 92 -1.99 11.00 26.60
N ARG A 93 -1.70 11.25 25.32
CA ARG A 93 -0.40 10.93 24.72
C ARG A 93 0.07 12.13 23.91
N ASP A 94 0.87 12.97 24.55
CA ASP A 94 1.83 13.83 23.88
C ASP A 94 2.83 12.93 23.11
N ARG A 95 3.11 13.29 21.85
CA ARG A 95 3.96 12.61 20.82
C ARG A 95 3.28 11.67 19.83
N ASP A 96 2.46 12.21 18.92
CA ASP A 96 2.34 11.65 17.56
C ASP A 96 1.73 12.70 16.60
N GLU A 97 2.51 13.70 16.17
CA GLU A 97 2.12 14.68 15.13
C GLU A 97 2.06 14.07 13.70
N LYS A 98 1.92 12.74 13.58
CA LYS A 98 1.88 12.01 12.29
C LYS A 98 0.53 11.38 11.96
N LEU A 99 -0.53 11.69 12.72
CA LEU A 99 -1.72 10.83 12.79
C LEU A 99 -2.83 11.08 11.78
N ASP A 100 -2.81 12.19 11.04
CA ASP A 100 -3.83 12.44 10.00
C ASP A 100 -3.32 12.06 8.62
N VAL A 101 -2.99 10.76 8.46
CA VAL A 101 -2.60 10.21 7.17
C VAL A 101 -3.86 9.98 6.33
N ASN A 102 -4.28 11.03 5.62
CA ASN A 102 -5.37 10.96 4.66
C ASN A 102 -4.82 10.50 3.30
N TYR A 103 -5.13 9.25 2.93
CA TYR A 103 -4.80 8.75 1.60
C TYR A 103 -5.82 9.25 0.57
N THR A 104 -5.35 9.53 -0.64
CA THR A 104 -6.23 9.88 -1.77
C THR A 104 -6.28 8.77 -2.80
N ALA A 105 -5.13 8.16 -3.10
CA ALA A 105 -5.03 7.09 -4.06
C ALA A 105 -4.04 6.02 -3.59
N ILE A 106 -4.43 4.76 -3.73
CA ILE A 106 -3.59 3.59 -3.45
C ILE A 106 -3.45 2.81 -4.74
N PHE A 107 -2.21 2.57 -5.15
CA PHE A 107 -1.85 1.79 -6.32
C PHE A 107 -1.37 0.42 -5.85
N ALA A 108 -1.95 -0.65 -6.40
CA ALA A 108 -1.57 -2.02 -6.08
C ALA A 108 -1.29 -2.84 -7.35
N ALA A 109 -0.13 -3.51 -7.40
CA ALA A 109 0.21 -4.46 -8.43
C ALA A 109 -0.59 -5.75 -8.23
N ARG A 110 -1.11 -6.32 -9.32
CA ARG A 110 -1.75 -7.65 -9.28
C ARG A 110 -0.77 -8.83 -9.32
N SER A 111 0.51 -8.58 -9.54
CA SER A 111 1.55 -9.61 -9.63
C SER A 111 2.21 -9.90 -8.29
N GLY A 112 2.26 -11.18 -7.91
CA GLY A 112 3.15 -11.67 -6.84
C GLY A 112 2.71 -11.33 -5.41
N GLN A 113 1.46 -10.95 -5.19
CA GLN A 113 0.86 -10.76 -3.85
C GLN A 113 -0.08 -11.93 -3.50
N PRO A 114 -0.24 -12.27 -2.21
CA PRO A 114 -1.20 -13.29 -1.78
C PRO A 114 -2.63 -12.91 -2.17
N ASN A 115 -3.45 -13.87 -2.59
CA ASN A 115 -4.85 -13.61 -2.93
C ASN A 115 -5.64 -12.99 -1.76
N ALA A 116 -5.32 -13.39 -0.52
CA ALA A 116 -5.89 -12.81 0.69
C ALA A 116 -5.74 -11.28 0.73
N LEU A 117 -4.59 -10.74 0.30
CA LEU A 117 -4.36 -9.30 0.26
C LEU A 117 -5.31 -8.61 -0.71
N HIS A 118 -5.55 -9.19 -1.88
CA HIS A 118 -6.46 -8.61 -2.87
C HIS A 118 -7.92 -8.61 -2.40
N SER A 119 -8.32 -9.59 -1.59
CA SER A 119 -9.65 -9.63 -0.98
C SER A 119 -9.81 -8.63 0.17
N HIS A 120 -8.77 -8.48 1.02
CA HIS A 120 -8.86 -7.65 2.22
C HIS A 120 -8.52 -6.17 1.99
N LEU A 121 -7.66 -5.85 1.02
CA LEU A 121 -7.22 -4.48 0.78
C LEU A 121 -8.40 -3.54 0.44
N PRO A 122 -9.34 -3.90 -0.46
CA PRO A 122 -10.53 -3.06 -0.71
C PRO A 122 -11.37 -2.84 0.56
N GLN A 123 -11.50 -3.86 1.40
CA GLN A 123 -12.24 -3.77 2.66
C GLN A 123 -11.59 -2.80 3.65
N MET A 124 -10.27 -2.89 3.83
CA MET A 124 -9.52 -1.95 4.67
C MET A 124 -9.65 -0.51 4.17
N ILE A 125 -9.65 -0.32 2.84
CA ILE A 125 -9.79 0.99 2.21
C ILE A 125 -11.19 1.56 2.44
N ALA A 126 -12.25 0.75 2.28
CA ALA A 126 -13.63 1.18 2.52
C ALA A 126 -13.82 1.63 3.97
N VAL A 127 -13.43 0.80 4.94
CA VAL A 127 -13.54 1.13 6.37
C VAL A 127 -12.72 2.37 6.74
N ALA A 128 -11.50 2.49 6.21
CA ALA A 128 -10.66 3.67 6.45
C ALA A 128 -11.25 4.95 5.82
N THR A 129 -11.95 4.83 4.69
CA THR A 129 -12.63 5.95 4.03
C THR A 129 -13.80 6.45 4.86
N GLU A 130 -14.64 5.54 5.35
CA GLU A 130 -15.79 5.86 6.20
C GLU A 130 -15.36 6.43 7.55
N SER A 131 -14.36 5.81 8.18
CA SER A 131 -13.86 6.21 9.49
C SER A 131 -13.04 7.51 9.48
N GLY A 132 -12.41 7.83 8.35
CA GLY A 132 -11.46 8.94 8.26
C GLY A 132 -12.10 10.32 8.14
N GLY A 133 -13.43 10.43 8.02
CA GLY A 133 -14.12 11.70 7.77
C GLY A 133 -13.60 12.43 6.53
N VAL A 134 -12.92 11.70 5.63
CA VAL A 134 -12.21 12.29 4.50
C VAL A 134 -13.26 12.74 3.49
N LYS A 135 -13.20 14.02 3.11
CA LYS A 135 -14.13 14.62 2.14
C LYS A 135 -14.12 13.90 0.78
N ASP A 136 -13.02 13.24 0.45
CA ASP A 136 -12.83 12.48 -0.78
C ASP A 136 -12.54 11.00 -0.49
N PRO A 137 -13.21 10.07 -1.18
CA PRO A 137 -13.00 8.64 -0.95
C PRO A 137 -11.64 8.18 -1.46
N ILE A 138 -11.04 7.22 -0.73
CA ILE A 138 -9.78 6.60 -1.13
C ILE A 138 -10.02 5.71 -2.36
N ARG A 139 -9.21 5.89 -3.40
CA ARG A 139 -9.35 5.15 -4.66
C ARG A 139 -8.28 4.07 -4.79
N LEU A 140 -8.68 2.86 -5.15
CA LEU A 140 -7.79 1.73 -5.39
C LEU A 140 -7.56 1.53 -6.88
N VAL A 141 -6.30 1.61 -7.30
CA VAL A 141 -5.90 1.47 -8.70
C VAL A 141 -5.01 0.25 -8.88
N GLY A 142 -5.52 -0.74 -9.60
CA GLY A 142 -4.75 -1.91 -9.99
C GLY A 142 -3.81 -1.61 -11.16
N PHE A 143 -2.59 -2.15 -11.13
CA PHE A 143 -1.68 -2.10 -12.28
C PHE A 143 -1.03 -3.47 -12.59
N SER A 144 -0.55 -3.62 -13.83
CA SER A 144 0.10 -4.85 -14.33
C SER A 144 1.57 -4.94 -13.94
N LYS A 145 2.14 -6.15 -13.97
CA LYS A 145 3.54 -6.42 -13.66
C LYS A 145 4.54 -5.51 -14.38
N SER A 146 4.35 -5.24 -15.68
CA SER A 146 5.23 -4.35 -16.44
C SER A 146 5.30 -2.93 -15.88
N CYS A 147 4.23 -2.47 -15.21
CA CYS A 147 4.22 -1.17 -14.53
C CYS A 147 4.92 -1.25 -13.17
N GLU A 148 4.80 -2.39 -12.48
CA GLU A 148 5.53 -2.68 -11.23
C GLU A 148 7.04 -2.61 -11.45
N ASP A 149 7.52 -3.26 -12.51
CA ASP A 149 8.95 -3.31 -12.84
C ASP A 149 9.49 -1.89 -13.11
N ARG A 150 8.78 -1.10 -13.92
CA ARG A 150 9.12 0.32 -14.17
C ARG A 150 9.09 1.17 -12.91
N LEU A 151 8.09 0.97 -12.04
CA LEU A 151 8.00 1.68 -10.76
C LEU A 151 9.14 1.31 -9.81
N SER A 152 9.50 0.02 -9.79
CA SER A 152 10.65 -0.52 -9.04
C SER A 152 11.95 0.14 -9.50
N GLU A 153 12.15 0.29 -10.81
CA GLU A 153 13.30 0.99 -11.40
C GLU A 153 13.30 2.50 -11.10
N CYS A 154 12.14 3.16 -11.22
CA CYS A 154 12.01 4.59 -10.98
C CYS A 154 12.23 4.97 -9.51
N LEU A 155 11.76 4.14 -8.57
CA LEU A 155 11.91 4.37 -7.13
C LEU A 155 13.23 3.84 -6.57
N GLY A 156 13.93 2.96 -7.28
CA GLY A 156 15.10 2.25 -6.77
C GLY A 156 14.77 1.29 -5.61
N ILE A 157 13.53 0.81 -5.54
CA ILE A 157 13.06 -0.12 -4.50
C ILE A 157 12.69 -1.43 -5.18
N PRO A 158 13.34 -2.56 -4.84
CA PRO A 158 12.95 -3.84 -5.41
C PRO A 158 11.53 -4.20 -4.98
N ARG A 159 10.68 -4.57 -5.95
CA ARG A 159 9.29 -5.02 -5.72
C ARG A 159 8.40 -3.96 -5.05
N ALA A 160 8.40 -2.74 -5.58
CA ALA A 160 7.44 -1.71 -5.19
C ALA A 160 6.03 -2.04 -5.71
N SER A 161 5.36 -3.01 -5.07
CA SER A 161 4.05 -3.51 -5.50
C SER A 161 2.88 -2.66 -5.02
N ILE A 162 3.00 -1.96 -3.89
CA ILE A 162 1.94 -1.12 -3.34
C ILE A 162 2.51 0.24 -2.96
N ILE A 163 1.84 1.29 -3.43
CA ILE A 163 2.21 2.69 -3.24
C ILE A 163 0.95 3.46 -2.88
N ALA A 164 0.99 4.26 -1.83
CA ALA A 164 -0.10 5.14 -1.44
C ALA A 164 0.34 6.60 -1.52
N ILE A 165 -0.55 7.46 -2.02
CA ILE A 165 -0.36 8.90 -2.10
C ILE A 165 -1.29 9.56 -1.08
N ARG A 166 -0.72 10.40 -0.23
CA ARG A 166 -1.45 11.22 0.74
C ARG A 166 -2.04 12.47 0.09
N SER A 167 -3.08 13.01 0.71
CA SER A 167 -3.66 14.30 0.33
C SER A 167 -2.63 15.42 0.44
N GLY A 168 -2.62 16.35 -0.52
CA GLY A 168 -1.71 17.50 -0.50
C GLY A 168 -0.32 17.24 -1.09
N ALA A 169 -0.10 16.07 -1.69
CA ALA A 169 1.18 15.76 -2.34
C ALA A 169 1.46 16.75 -3.51
N PRO A 170 2.60 17.48 -3.49
CA PRO A 170 2.94 18.41 -4.56
C PRO A 170 3.11 17.65 -5.89
N ARG A 171 2.83 18.29 -7.03
CA ARG A 171 2.95 17.69 -8.39
C ARG A 171 2.08 16.46 -8.67
N SER A 172 1.26 16.01 -7.71
CA SER A 172 0.40 14.83 -7.85
C SER A 172 -1.05 15.16 -8.24
N GLN A 173 -1.42 16.45 -8.27
CA GLN A 173 -2.80 16.89 -8.46
C GLN A 173 -3.39 16.38 -9.78
N ALA A 174 -2.66 16.47 -10.89
CA ALA A 174 -3.11 15.94 -12.18
C ALA A 174 -3.34 14.42 -12.15
N LEU A 175 -2.53 13.66 -11.39
CA LEU A 175 -2.73 12.23 -11.20
C LEU A 175 -3.96 11.95 -10.33
N ILE A 176 -4.14 12.72 -9.27
CA ILE A 176 -5.31 12.60 -8.39
C ILE A 176 -6.59 12.90 -9.18
N ASP A 177 -6.64 13.98 -9.94
CA ASP A 177 -7.81 14.37 -10.73
C ASP A 177 -8.11 13.36 -11.85
N PHE A 178 -7.04 12.82 -12.47
CA PHE A 178 -7.16 11.74 -13.44
C PHE A 178 -7.75 10.45 -12.80
N VAL A 179 -7.22 10.03 -11.65
CA VAL A 179 -7.77 8.87 -10.92
C VAL A 179 -9.20 9.17 -10.47
N ARG A 180 -9.49 10.43 -10.13
CA ARG A 180 -10.81 10.88 -9.69
C ARG A 180 -11.89 10.82 -10.78
N SER A 181 -11.51 10.98 -12.03
CA SER A 181 -12.41 10.88 -13.17
C SER A 181 -12.61 9.44 -13.67
N HIS A 182 -11.61 8.56 -13.51
CA HIS A 182 -11.60 7.25 -14.17
C HIS A 182 -11.85 6.04 -13.25
N VAL A 183 -11.60 6.16 -11.94
CA VAL A 183 -11.62 5.00 -11.02
C VAL A 183 -12.70 5.22 -9.96
N PRO A 184 -13.72 4.37 -9.84
CA PRO A 184 -14.77 4.54 -8.84
C PRO A 184 -14.23 4.44 -7.40
N ALA A 185 -14.96 5.03 -6.46
CA ALA A 185 -14.69 4.84 -5.04
C ALA A 185 -14.83 3.35 -4.66
N VAL A 186 -14.03 2.90 -3.70
CA VAL A 186 -14.12 1.53 -3.20
C VAL A 186 -15.24 1.47 -2.17
N GLU A 187 -16.33 0.83 -2.54
CA GLU A 187 -17.46 0.57 -1.64
C GLU A 187 -17.65 -0.92 -1.44
N VAL A 188 -18.06 -1.30 -0.23
CA VAL A 188 -18.23 -2.70 0.16
C VAL A 188 -19.71 -2.91 0.52
N ALA A 189 -20.45 -3.55 -0.39
CA ALA A 189 -21.90 -3.73 -0.27
C ALA A 189 -22.30 -4.44 1.04
N TRP A 190 -21.60 -5.53 1.39
CA TRP A 190 -21.92 -6.28 2.62
C TRP A 190 -21.72 -5.46 3.89
N LEU A 191 -20.87 -4.43 3.88
CA LEU A 191 -20.67 -3.57 5.04
C LEU A 191 -21.91 -2.70 5.30
N LYS A 192 -22.50 -2.16 4.22
CA LYS A 192 -23.78 -1.42 4.26
C LYS A 192 -24.94 -2.35 4.64
N GLU A 193 -24.99 -3.53 4.04
CA GLU A 193 -26.02 -4.54 4.36
C GLU A 193 -25.96 -5.00 5.82
N ALA A 194 -24.75 -5.06 6.40
CA ALA A 194 -24.55 -5.39 7.81
C ALA A 194 -25.05 -4.28 8.74
N GLU A 195 -24.90 -3.01 8.36
CA GLU A 195 -25.49 -1.88 9.11
C GLU A 195 -27.03 -1.96 9.10
N GLU A 196 -27.62 -2.39 7.99
CA GLU A 196 -29.07 -2.56 7.85
C GLU A 196 -29.62 -3.81 8.57
N ALA A 197 -28.76 -4.64 9.17
CA ALA A 197 -29.12 -5.84 9.95
C ALA A 197 -30.01 -6.84 9.20
N HIS A 198 -29.89 -6.93 7.87
CA HIS A 198 -30.63 -7.90 7.06
C HIS A 198 -30.03 -9.31 7.20
N HIS A 199 -30.84 -10.26 7.67
CA HIS A 199 -30.45 -11.66 7.76
C HIS A 199 -30.41 -12.32 6.37
N LEU A 200 -29.23 -12.76 5.91
CA LEU A 200 -29.07 -13.52 4.66
C LEU A 200 -29.27 -15.02 4.89
N ALA A 201 -30.05 -15.67 4.02
CA ALA A 201 -30.26 -17.11 4.07
C ALA A 201 -28.95 -17.89 3.81
N THR A 202 -28.83 -19.08 4.41
CA THR A 202 -27.64 -19.91 4.28
C THR A 202 -27.48 -20.48 2.86
N LYS A 203 -26.34 -20.20 2.22
CA LYS A 203 -25.99 -20.76 0.92
C LYS A 203 -25.07 -21.98 1.09
N ILE A 204 -25.66 -23.17 1.09
CA ILE A 204 -24.93 -24.44 1.23
C ILE A 204 -24.50 -24.93 -0.16
N ASN A 205 -23.19 -24.94 -0.41
CA ASN A 205 -22.61 -25.52 -1.62
C ASN A 205 -22.04 -26.91 -1.31
N ALA A 206 -22.55 -27.96 -1.95
CA ALA A 206 -21.95 -29.29 -1.90
C ALA A 206 -20.89 -29.42 -3.00
N LEU A 207 -19.66 -29.81 -2.64
CA LEU A 207 -18.57 -30.07 -3.57
C LEU A 207 -18.22 -31.55 -3.50
N GLU A 208 -18.32 -32.24 -4.62
CA GLU A 208 -17.84 -33.62 -4.74
C GLU A 208 -16.32 -33.63 -4.75
N VAL A 209 -15.71 -34.26 -3.74
CA VAL A 209 -14.26 -34.43 -3.66
C VAL A 209 -13.92 -35.89 -3.93
N PRO A 210 -13.06 -36.21 -4.91
CA PRO A 210 -12.68 -37.58 -5.19
C PRO A 210 -11.92 -38.16 -4.00
N ILE A 211 -12.44 -39.25 -3.42
CA ILE A 211 -11.79 -39.99 -2.34
C ILE A 211 -10.71 -40.86 -2.98
N GLY A 212 -9.44 -40.62 -2.62
CA GLY A 212 -8.30 -41.37 -3.15
C GLY A 212 -8.42 -42.88 -2.91
N ALA A 213 -8.03 -43.68 -3.90
CA ALA A 213 -8.13 -45.14 -3.84
C ALA A 213 -7.33 -45.71 -2.66
N LYS A 214 -7.99 -46.53 -1.83
CA LYS A 214 -7.37 -47.21 -0.69
C LYS A 214 -6.31 -48.20 -1.21
N ARG A 215 -5.05 -48.03 -0.81
CA ARG A 215 -3.96 -48.97 -1.14
C ARG A 215 -4.33 -50.38 -0.64
N GLN A 216 -4.59 -51.31 -1.56
CA GLN A 216 -4.70 -52.73 -1.24
C GLN A 216 -3.31 -53.27 -0.86
N LYS A 217 -3.20 -53.83 0.35
CA LYS A 217 -2.01 -54.52 0.84
C LYS A 217 -1.87 -55.80 0.03
N ARG A 218 -0.83 -55.90 -0.79
CA ARG A 218 -0.48 -57.14 -1.49
C ARG A 218 -0.04 -58.17 -0.46
N GLU A 219 -0.76 -59.28 -0.35
CA GLU A 219 -0.29 -60.46 0.36
C GLU A 219 0.83 -61.10 -0.46
N ALA A 220 1.99 -61.27 0.18
CA ALA A 220 3.15 -61.91 -0.40
C ALA A 220 2.92 -63.42 -0.43
N THR A 221 3.12 -64.02 -1.61
CA THR A 221 3.18 -65.47 -1.81
C THR A 221 4.61 -65.95 -1.64
#